data_AF-A0A0C9ZG13-F1
#
_entry.id   AF-A0A0C9ZG13-F1
#
_cell.length_a   1.000
_cell.length_b   1.000
_cell.length_c   1.000
_cell.angle_alpha   90.00
_cell.angle_beta   90.00
_cell.angle_gamma   90.00
#
_symmetry.space_group_name_H-M   'P 1'
#
loop_
_entity.id
_entity.type
_entity.pdbx_description
1 polymer ?
#
loop_
_entity_poly.entity_id
_entity_poly.type
_entity_poly.pdbx_seq_one_letter_code
_entity_poly.pdbx_strand_id
1 'polypeptide(L)' 'MHACLRIAEILDLIIGFLVDDIHEPDKFCGIRHQDVARLARTCKAFKAPALDVLWRTQSSLSPLIMCLPNHLW' A
#
# COMPACT_ATOMS: atom_id res chain seq x y z
N MET A 1 2.20 13.77 -15.14
CA MET A 1 1.33 12.64 -14.77
C MET A 1 0.45 12.32 -15.96
N HIS A 2 0.53 11.10 -16.51
CA HIS A 2 -0.33 10.68 -17.60
C HIS A 2 -1.81 10.76 -17.20
N ALA A 3 -2.69 11.07 -18.15
CA ALA A 3 -4.13 11.23 -17.88
C ALA A 3 -4.76 9.97 -17.26
N CYS A 4 -4.27 8.77 -17.62
CA CYS A 4 -4.70 7.49 -17.04
C CYS A 4 -4.42 7.36 -15.54
N LEU A 5 -3.44 8.10 -14.98
CA LEU A 5 -3.07 8.08 -13.56
C LEU A 5 -3.78 9.16 -12.73
N ARG A 6 -4.77 9.84 -13.32
CA ARG A 6 -5.64 10.79 -12.58
C ARG A 6 -6.88 10.14 -11.99
N ILE A 7 -7.19 8.92 -12.42
CA ILE A 7 -8.33 8.14 -11.96
C ILE A 7 -7.85 7.31 -10.78
N ALA A 8 -8.38 7.58 -9.58
CA ALA A 8 -7.92 6.94 -8.35
C ALA A 8 -8.16 5.42 -8.37
N GLU A 9 -9.27 5.00 -8.97
CA GLU A 9 -9.70 3.61 -9.11
C GLU A 9 -8.69 2.78 -9.91
N ILE A 10 -8.07 3.39 -10.94
CA ILE A 10 -7.02 2.71 -11.72
C ILE A 10 -5.75 2.56 -10.87
N LEU A 11 -5.43 3.56 -10.04
CA LEU A 11 -4.30 3.47 -9.12
C LEU A 11 -4.55 2.41 -8.03
N ASP A 12 -5.74 2.35 -7.46
CA ASP A 12 -6.12 1.34 -6.47
C ASP A 12 -6.01 -0.07 -7.04
N LEU A 13 -6.48 -0.28 -8.28
CA LEU A 13 -6.34 -1.58 -8.96
C LEU A 13 -4.86 -1.93 -9.16
N ILE A 14 -4.08 -1.02 -9.75
CA ILE A 14 -2.65 -1.26 -10.01
C ILE A 14 -1.94 -1.59 -8.70
N ILE A 15 -2.12 -0.78 -7.66
CA ILE A 15 -1.42 -0.92 -6.38
C ILE A 15 -1.91 -2.17 -5.62
N GLY A 16 -3.21 -2.48 -5.68
CA GLY A 16 -3.76 -3.71 -5.11
C GLY A 16 -3.16 -4.96 -5.74
N PHE A 17 -3.01 -4.99 -7.06
CA PHE A 17 -2.33 -6.07 -7.78
C PHE A 17 -0.87 -6.28 -7.35
N LEU A 18 -0.20 -5.25 -6.82
CA LEU A 18 1.19 -5.39 -6.35
C LEU A 18 1.30 -6.15 -5.04
N VAL A 19 0.23 -6.19 -4.24
CA VAL A 19 0.24 -6.78 -2.88
C VAL A 19 -0.56 -8.08 -2.82
N ASP A 20 -1.54 -8.27 -3.69
CA ASP A 20 -2.26 -9.54 -3.81
C ASP A 20 -1.35 -10.59 -4.49
N ASP A 21 -0.50 -11.23 -3.67
CA ASP A 21 0.24 -12.44 -4.02
C ASP A 21 -0.76 -13.59 -4.25
N ILE A 22 -1.23 -13.72 -5.49
CA ILE A 22 -1.97 -14.91 -5.90
C ILE A 22 -0.99 -16.10 -5.90
N HIS A 23 -0.91 -16.78 -4.76
CA HIS A 23 -0.81 -18.25 -4.59
C HIS A 23 0.12 -19.02 -5.56
N GLU A 24 1.27 -18.46 -5.93
CA GLU A 24 2.28 -19.18 -6.71
C GLU A 24 3.59 -19.22 -5.90
N PRO A 25 3.97 -20.37 -5.33
CA PRO A 25 5.11 -20.48 -4.40
C PRO A 25 6.47 -20.17 -5.04
N ASP A 26 6.52 -19.96 -6.37
CA ASP A 26 7.75 -19.72 -7.13
C ASP A 26 7.93 -18.27 -7.63
N LYS A 27 6.98 -17.37 -7.32
CA LYS A 27 7.10 -15.94 -7.68
C LYS A 27 7.74 -15.13 -6.57
N PHE A 28 9.07 -15.01 -6.63
CA PHE A 28 9.88 -14.14 -5.77
C PHE A 28 9.70 -12.61 -6.04
N CYS A 29 8.58 -12.18 -6.61
CA CYS A 29 8.38 -10.78 -7.04
C CYS A 29 7.10 -10.14 -6.45
N GLY A 30 6.65 -10.62 -5.28
CA GLY A 30 5.67 -9.89 -4.48
C GLY A 30 6.29 -8.54 -4.08
N ILE A 31 5.65 -7.45 -4.49
CA ILE A 31 6.11 -6.11 -4.11
C ILE A 31 5.88 -5.97 -2.60
N ARG A 32 6.95 -5.74 -1.84
CA ARG A 32 6.88 -5.68 -0.38
C ARG A 32 6.06 -4.46 0.02
N HIS A 33 5.38 -4.52 1.17
CA HIS A 33 4.69 -3.36 1.77
C HIS A 33 5.58 -2.10 1.84
N GLN A 34 6.90 -2.27 1.94
CA GLN A 34 7.89 -1.20 1.90
C GLN A 34 7.88 -0.41 0.58
N ASP A 35 7.68 -1.08 -0.55
CA ASP A 35 7.67 -0.47 -1.88
C ASP A 35 6.37 0.29 -2.12
N VAL A 36 5.24 -0.23 -1.61
CA VAL A 36 3.97 0.53 -1.56
C VAL A 36 4.09 1.76 -0.66
N ALA A 37 4.76 1.64 0.49
CA ALA A 37 5.04 2.79 1.35
C ALA A 37 5.92 3.84 0.66
N ARG A 38 6.90 3.40 -0.16
CA ARG A 38 7.71 4.30 -1.00
C ARG A 38 6.82 4.98 -2.04
N LEU A 39 5.92 4.24 -2.71
CA LEU A 39 4.98 4.75 -3.70
C LEU A 39 4.11 5.87 -3.13
N ALA A 40 3.57 5.68 -1.92
CA ALA A 40 2.77 6.69 -1.21
C ALA A 40 3.50 8.02 -0.98
N ARG A 41 4.84 8.00 -0.95
CA ARG A 41 5.70 9.17 -0.74
C ARG A 41 6.20 9.83 -2.04
N THR A 42 5.97 9.22 -3.20
CA THR A 42 6.46 9.76 -4.49
C THR A 42 5.69 10.99 -4.95
N CYS A 43 4.35 10.96 -4.89
CA CYS A 43 3.51 12.07 -5.31
C CYS A 43 2.17 12.10 -4.56
N LYS A 44 1.52 13.28 -4.55
CA LYS A 44 0.25 13.49 -3.83
C LYS A 44 -0.88 12.58 -4.33
N ALA A 45 -0.93 12.31 -5.64
CA ALA A 45 -1.97 11.47 -6.22
C ALA A 45 -1.87 10.00 -5.78
N PHE A 46 -0.65 9.52 -5.52
CA PHE A 46 -0.42 8.13 -5.11
C PHE A 46 -0.57 7.94 -3.60
N LYS A 47 -0.53 9.03 -2.82
CA LYS A 47 -0.55 8.98 -1.37
C LYS A 47 -1.78 8.25 -0.82
N ALA A 48 -2.98 8.66 -1.23
CA ALA A 48 -4.22 8.05 -0.75
C ALA A 48 -4.35 6.58 -1.19
N PRO A 49 -4.32 6.23 -2.49
CA PRO A 49 -4.53 4.86 -2.93
C PRO A 49 -3.46 3.89 -2.41
N ALA A 50 -2.21 4.33 -2.31
CA ALA A 50 -1.15 3.50 -1.74
C ALA A 50 -1.30 3.27 -0.23
N LEU A 51 -1.79 4.26 0.52
CA LEU A 51 -2.05 4.08 1.95
C LEU A 51 -3.24 3.15 2.19
N ASP A 52 -4.30 3.26 1.40
CA ASP A 52 -5.48 2.39 1.53
C ASP A 52 -5.12 0.92 1.32
N VAL A 53 -4.34 0.61 0.27
CA VAL A 53 -3.83 -0.75 0.05
C VAL A 53 -2.93 -1.18 1.21
N LEU A 54 -2.00 -0.33 1.64
CA LEU A 54 -1.06 -0.67 2.71
C LEU A 54 -1.76 -0.98 4.04
N TRP A 55 -2.82 -0.25 4.39
CA TRP A 55 -3.62 -0.53 5.57
C TRP A 55 -4.47 -1.79 5.43
N ARG A 56 -5.03 -2.05 4.24
CA ARG A 56 -5.85 -3.24 3.96
C ARG A 56 -5.07 -4.54 4.11
N THR A 57 -3.76 -4.53 3.85
CA THR A 57 -2.92 -5.73 3.81
C THR A 57 -2.02 -5.90 5.05
N GLN A 58 -2.21 -5.10 6.10
CA GLN A 58 -1.43 -5.27 7.33
C GLN A 58 -1.70 -6.62 7.99
N SER A 59 -0.62 -7.35 8.29
CA SER A 59 -0.67 -8.62 9.01
C SER A 59 -0.89 -8.46 10.52
N SER A 60 -0.83 -7.22 11.03
CA SER A 60 -0.94 -6.92 12.46
C SER A 60 -1.55 -5.54 12.66
N LEU A 61 -2.27 -5.37 13.76
CA LEU A 61 -2.76 -4.07 14.24
C LEU A 61 -1.65 -3.26 14.96
N SER A 62 -0.48 -3.85 15.21
CA SER A 62 0.66 -3.20 15.88
C SER A 62 1.00 -1.81 15.29
N PRO A 63 1.07 -1.61 13.96
CA PRO A 63 1.36 -0.30 13.39
C PRO A 63 0.30 0.77 13.72
N LEU A 64 -0.98 0.39 13.87
CA LEU A 64 -2.04 1.33 14.31
C LEU A 64 -1.83 1.73 15.76
N ILE A 65 -1.51 0.75 16.62
CA ILE A 65 -1.28 0.98 18.04
C ILE A 65 -0.05 1.88 18.25
N MET A 66 1.02 1.66 17.48
CA MET A 66 2.23 2.50 17.50
C MET A 66 2.00 3.94 17.00
N CYS A 67 0.86 4.23 16.36
CA CYS A 67 0.48 5.61 16.02
C CYS A 67 -0.20 6.34 17.19
N LEU A 68 -0.56 5.63 18.26
CA LEU A 68 -1.11 6.25 19.47
C LEU A 68 0.02 6.93 20.28
N PRO A 69 -0.31 7.98 21.05
CA PRO A 69 0.64 8.56 22.00
C PRO A 69 1.24 7.52 22.95
N ASN A 70 2.49 7.72 23.37
CA ASN A 70 3.26 6.82 24.27
C ASN A 70 2.59 6.40 25.58
N HIS A 71 1.50 7.06 25.99
CA HIS A 71 0.76 6.72 27.20
C HIS A 71 -0.46 5.80 26.96
N LEU A 72 -0.71 5.41 25.71
CA LEU A 72 -1.86 4.62 25.28
C LEU A 72 -1.49 3.21 24.76
N TRP A 73 -0.19 2.89 24.78
CA TRP A 73 0.37 1.56 24.51
C TRP A 73 1.35 1.16 25.63
#